data_AF-A0A6I6SIJ7-F1
#
_entry.id   AF-A0A6I6SIJ7-F1
#
_cell.length_a   1.000
_cell.length_b   1.000
_cell.length_c   1.000
_cell.angle_alpha   90.00
_cell.angle_beta   90.00
_cell.angle_gamma   90.00
#
_symmetry.space_group_name_H-M   'P 1'
#
loop_
_entity.id
_entity.type
_entity.pdbx_description
1 polymer ?
#
loop_
_entity_poly.entity_id
_entity_poly.type
_entity_poly.pdbx_seq_one_letter_code
_entity_poly.pdbx_strand_id
1 'polypeptide(L)'
;MRRECSSLLHRAMHHSATLIKQNDAKRPCMDGFVQTNVRLPRGIVKWLKEEARRNRRSYSAEVAIRLERSRREQEQRERHAREGG
;
A
#
# COMPACT_ATOMS: atom_id res chain seq x y z
N MET A 1 -12.01 18.36 -55.37
CA MET A 1 -10.73 17.82 -54.85
C MET A 1 -10.85 17.61 -53.36
N ARG A 2 -11.24 16.40 -52.93
CA ARG A 2 -11.26 16.01 -51.52
C ARG A 2 -10.90 14.53 -51.45
N ARG A 3 -10.23 14.18 -50.35
CA ARG A 3 -9.93 12.84 -49.83
C ARG A 3 -8.54 12.31 -50.20
N GLU A 4 -7.54 12.71 -49.42
CA GLU A 4 -6.45 11.83 -48.97
C GLU A 4 -5.87 12.38 -47.64
N CYS A 5 -6.60 12.21 -46.54
CA CYS A 5 -6.06 12.50 -45.19
C CYS A 5 -6.49 11.47 -44.12
N SER A 6 -7.13 10.35 -44.51
CA SER A 6 -7.79 9.47 -43.53
C SER A 6 -6.98 8.24 -43.11
N SER A 7 -5.90 7.88 -43.80
CA SER A 7 -5.17 6.62 -43.51
C SER A 7 -3.95 6.81 -42.58
N LEU A 8 -3.40 8.01 -42.47
CA LEU A 8 -2.24 8.29 -41.61
C LEU A 8 -2.61 8.44 -40.12
N LEU A 9 -3.82 8.92 -39.81
CA LEU A 9 -4.31 9.02 -38.42
C LEU A 9 -4.74 7.67 -37.83
N HIS A 10 -5.17 6.72 -38.66
CA HIS A 10 -5.60 5.39 -38.20
C HIS A 10 -4.42 4.52 -37.76
N ARG A 11 -3.23 4.72 -38.36
CA ARG A 11 -2.04 3.90 -38.08
C ARG A 11 -1.26 4.37 -36.84
N ALA A 12 -1.38 5.65 -36.48
CA ALA A 12 -0.75 6.21 -35.28
C ALA A 12 -1.42 5.76 -33.97
N MET A 13 -2.72 5.41 -34.01
CA MET A 13 -3.47 4.95 -32.83
C MET A 13 -3.25 3.47 -32.48
N HIS A 14 -2.68 2.67 -33.38
CA HIS A 14 -2.40 1.26 -33.12
C HIS A 14 -0.96 0.95 -32.68
N HIS A 15 -0.06 1.94 -32.67
CA HIS A 15 1.34 1.74 -32.22
C HIS A 15 1.56 2.14 -30.76
N SER A 16 0.62 2.84 -30.12
CA SER A 16 0.67 3.16 -28.68
C SER A 16 0.12 2.05 -27.79
N ALA A 17 -0.43 0.97 -28.36
CA ALA A 17 -1.04 -0.13 -27.62
C ALA A 17 -0.12 -1.33 -27.32
N THR A 18 1.16 -1.30 -27.69
CA THR A 18 2.04 -2.48 -27.62
C THR A 18 3.36 -2.26 -26.90
N LEU A 19 3.34 -1.67 -25.70
CA LEU A 19 4.50 -1.65 -24.79
C LEU A 19 4.13 -1.84 -23.31
N ILE A 20 3.12 -2.67 -23.04
CA ILE A 20 2.96 -3.31 -21.73
C ILE A 20 3.10 -4.82 -21.92
N LYS A 21 4.19 -5.24 -22.56
CA LYS A 21 4.64 -6.62 -22.50
C LYS A 21 5.53 -6.77 -21.27
N GLN A 22 4.95 -7.39 -20.26
CA GLN A 22 5.61 -8.40 -19.44
C GLN A 22 7.00 -8.00 -18.91
N ASN A 23 7.01 -7.05 -17.98
CA ASN A 23 7.89 -7.25 -16.84
C ASN A 23 7.10 -8.10 -15.85
N ASP A 24 7.38 -9.41 -15.85
CA ASP A 24 7.28 -10.26 -14.67
C ASP A 24 8.28 -9.80 -13.59
N ALA A 25 8.35 -8.49 -13.35
CA ALA A 25 8.63 -7.98 -12.03
C ALA A 25 7.46 -8.51 -11.21
N LYS A 26 7.65 -9.70 -10.64
CA LYS A 26 6.94 -10.23 -9.48
C LYS A 26 6.53 -8.99 -8.69
N ARG A 27 5.28 -8.53 -8.86
CA ARG A 27 4.73 -7.48 -8.00
C ARG A 27 5.15 -7.96 -6.61
N PRO A 28 5.80 -7.15 -5.75
CA PRO A 28 6.09 -7.61 -4.41
C PRO A 28 4.73 -7.93 -3.80
N CYS A 29 4.34 -9.18 -3.95
CA CYS A 29 3.07 -9.72 -3.57
C CYS A 29 3.30 -9.91 -2.10
N MET A 30 3.11 -8.81 -1.36
CA MET A 30 3.08 -8.68 0.09
C MET A 30 3.87 -9.80 0.75
N ASP A 31 5.15 -9.57 1.06
CA ASP A 31 5.98 -10.51 1.84
C ASP A 31 5.08 -11.24 2.84
N GLY A 32 4.93 -12.55 2.62
CA GLY A 32 3.70 -13.30 2.91
C GLY A 32 2.96 -12.85 4.17
N PHE A 33 1.65 -12.59 4.06
CA PHE A 33 0.80 -12.28 5.20
C PHE A 33 0.86 -13.42 6.23
N VAL A 34 1.68 -13.25 7.28
CA VAL A 34 1.67 -14.14 8.43
C VAL A 34 0.46 -13.79 9.29
N GLN A 35 -0.48 -14.72 9.43
CA GLN A 35 -1.64 -14.54 10.29
C GLN A 35 -1.22 -14.68 11.75
N THR A 36 -1.20 -13.57 12.49
CA THR A 36 -0.95 -13.58 13.94
C THR A 36 -2.27 -13.53 14.71
N ASN A 37 -2.50 -14.49 15.59
CA ASN A 37 -3.67 -14.49 16.46
C ASN A 37 -3.37 -13.73 17.77
N VAL A 38 -3.84 -12.49 17.85
CA VAL A 38 -3.65 -11.62 19.03
C VAL A 38 -4.94 -11.61 19.85
N ARG A 39 -4.84 -11.96 21.14
CA ARG A 39 -5.97 -11.86 22.07
C ARG A 39 -6.01 -10.46 22.68
N LEU A 40 -7.07 -9.71 22.40
CA LEU A 40 -7.27 -8.35 22.92
C LEU A 40 -8.56 -8.27 23.74
N PRO A 41 -8.64 -7.37 24.74
CA PRO A 41 -9.89 -7.08 25.44
C PRO A 41 -10.98 -6.63 24.46
N ARG A 42 -12.24 -7.00 24.72
CA ARG A 42 -13.38 -6.71 23.82
C ARG A 42 -13.53 -5.21 23.53
N GLY A 43 -13.34 -4.36 24.55
CA GLY A 43 -13.41 -2.90 24.40
C GLY A 43 -12.38 -2.35 23.42
N ILE A 44 -11.16 -2.88 23.44
CA ILE A 44 -10.08 -2.46 22.55
C ILE A 44 -10.38 -2.89 21.11
N VAL A 45 -10.87 -4.10 20.89
CA VAL A 45 -11.26 -4.57 19.55
C VAL A 45 -12.39 -3.70 18.97
N LYS A 46 -13.39 -3.36 19.79
CA LYS A 46 -14.50 -2.49 19.37
C LYS A 46 -13.98 -1.12 18.94
N TRP A 47 -13.16 -0.49 19.77
CA TRP A 47 -12.56 0.80 19.48
C TRP A 47 -11.70 0.78 18.20
N LEU A 48 -10.83 -0.22 18.02
CA LEU A 48 -10.01 -0.36 16.82
C LEU A 48 -10.84 -0.53 15.54
N LYS A 49 -11.99 -1.22 15.61
CA LYS A 49 -12.91 -1.33 14.47
C LYS A 49 -13.59 -0.01 14.13
N GLU A 50 -13.96 0.78 15.13
CA GLU A 50 -14.52 2.12 14.93
C GLU A 50 -13.48 3.06 14.30
N GLU A 51 -12.24 3.02 14.78
CA GLU A 51 -11.13 3.80 14.23
C GLU A 51 -10.82 3.40 12.79
N ALA A 52 -10.78 2.10 12.49
CA ALA A 52 -10.60 1.62 11.12
C ALA A 52 -11.67 2.17 10.17
N ARG A 53 -12.95 2.19 10.61
CA ARG A 53 -14.05 2.79 9.85
C ARG A 53 -13.86 4.30 9.65
N ARG A 54 -13.53 5.04 10.71
CA ARG A 54 -13.30 6.50 10.64
C ARG A 54 -12.18 6.84 9.66
N ASN A 55 -11.12 6.05 9.65
CA ASN A 55 -9.94 6.24 8.80
C ASN A 55 -10.07 5.61 7.41
N ARG A 56 -11.24 5.05 7.06
CA ARG A 56 -11.51 4.37 5.77
C ARG A 56 -10.47 3.31 5.40
N ARG A 57 -10.05 2.50 6.38
CA ARG A 57 -9.08 1.42 6.21
C ARG A 57 -9.57 0.11 6.82
N SER A 58 -8.92 -0.99 6.47
CA SER A 58 -9.22 -2.28 7.07
C SER A 58 -8.77 -2.32 8.54
N TYR A 59 -9.40 -3.17 9.34
CA TYR A 59 -9.00 -3.39 10.73
C TYR A 59 -7.52 -3.79 10.83
N SER A 60 -7.06 -4.71 9.98
CA SER A 60 -5.65 -5.14 9.97
C SER A 60 -4.71 -3.99 9.60
N ALA A 61 -5.10 -3.12 8.67
CA ALA A 61 -4.29 -1.94 8.31
C ALA A 61 -4.22 -0.92 9.46
N GLU A 62 -5.32 -0.68 10.16
CA GLU A 62 -5.35 0.17 11.36
C GLU A 62 -4.38 -0.35 12.44
N VAL A 63 -4.42 -1.66 12.72
CA VAL A 63 -3.53 -2.30 13.70
C VAL A 63 -2.07 -2.19 13.25
N ALA A 64 -1.77 -2.54 12.00
CA ALA A 64 -0.40 -2.49 11.46
C ALA A 64 0.20 -1.07 11.55
N ILE A 65 -0.56 -0.04 11.16
CA ILE A 65 -0.10 1.35 11.20
C ILE A 65 0.20 1.81 12.64
N ARG A 66 -0.64 1.41 13.60
CA ARG A 66 -0.41 1.74 15.02
C ARG A 66 0.84 1.07 15.56
N LEU A 67 1.04 -0.21 15.24
CA LEU A 67 2.24 -0.96 15.63
C LEU A 67 3.50 -0.36 15.01
N GLU A 68 3.44 0.02 13.73
CA GLU A 68 4.56 0.67 13.05
C GLU A 68 4.91 2.02 13.69
N ARG A 69 3.90 2.86 14.01
CA ARG A 69 4.12 4.12 14.73
C ARG A 69 4.79 3.86 16.08
N SER A 70 4.26 2.92 16.87
CA SER A 70 4.83 2.56 18.18
C SER A 70 6.28 2.08 18.06
N ARG A 71 6.60 1.29 17.04
CA ARG A 71 7.96 0.80 16.78
C ARG A 71 8.92 1.95 16.51
N ARG A 72 8.54 2.89 15.62
CA ARG A 72 9.36 4.07 15.29
C ARG A 72 9.62 4.96 16.50
N GLU A 73 8.60 5.16 17.34
CA GLU A 73 8.75 5.94 18.59
C GLU A 73 9.70 5.26 19.57
N GLN A 74 9.64 3.93 19.68
CA GLN A 74 10.56 3.16 20.51
C GLN A 74 12.00 3.24 19.97
N GLU A 75 12.22 3.03 18.67
CA GLU A 75 13.53 3.15 18.02
C GLU A 75 14.16 4.53 18.24
N GLN A 76 13.36 5.60 18.16
CA GLN A 76 13.83 6.96 18.44
C GLN A 76 14.26 7.13 19.90
N ARG A 77 13.47 6.64 20.86
CA ARG A 77 13.83 6.68 22.29
C ARG A 77 15.13 5.92 22.56
N GLU A 78 15.29 4.74 21.98
CA GLU A 78 16.51 3.94 22.12
C GLU A 78 17.73 4.64 21.53
N ARG A 79 17.59 5.30 20.38
CA ARG A 79 18.67 6.11 19.79
C ARG A 79 19.08 7.25 20.72
N HIS A 80 18.11 8.03 21.20
CA HIS A 80 18.40 9.14 22.12
C HIS A 80 19.06 8.68 23.43
N ALA A 81 18.66 7.52 23.95
CA ALA A 81 19.28 6.93 25.14
C ALA A 81 20.74 6.50 24.90
N ARG A 82 21.10 6.09 23.67
CA ARG A 82 22.47 5.68 23.32
C ARG A 82 23.39 6.86 23.00
N GLU A 83 22.86 7.94 22.43
CA GLU A 83 23.63 9.13 22.03
C GLU A 83 23.78 10.16 23.16
N GLY A 84 23.00 10.05 24.24
CA GLY A 84 23.00 10.98 25.38
C GLY A 84 23.67 10.46 26.67
N GLY A 85 24.59 9.51 26.57
CA GLY A 85 25.36 8.93 27.68
C GLY A 85 26.80 9.39 27.74
#